data_AF-V9EN64-F1
#
_entry.id   AF-V9EN64-F1
#
_cell.length_a   1.000
_cell.length_b   1.000
_cell.length_c   1.000
_cell.angle_alpha   90.00
_cell.angle_beta   90.00
_cell.angle_gamma   90.00
#
_symmetry.space_group_name_H-M   'P 1'
#
loop_
_entity.id
_entity.type
_entity.pdbx_description
1 polymer ?
#
loop_
_entity_poly.entity_id
_entity_poly.type
_entity_poly.pdbx_seq_one_letter_code
_entity_poly.pdbx_strand_id
1 'polypeptide(L)'
;LLSYERLYGDGGKCAGLHQAETRYTWFYNLLAAIDARLNAIFPKHWRMARRMCIQFCESTRTHLLAQIGAHTPDEMDVTLLLKSLQRTLMFERDAAQRFEGMADGEELQEMELDENGDAIDPHSAEGIKRKHRRKKREAERKALEEEMEKNGELAGDNNQSLPTIRGMVSHSFDPFMTAYVALERKNMEQMINEVMSAELVDRNGQLPVFSSSVNMFAYIRNSIKRCTALTNGQTFFDLQNEFKHCFQLYSQRLLAKLPAASTGPSGGLDSSSSGASNKVKLSDKQEEELCFVINTAEYCAETLPSLEEVIRAKIDKAFSEAIELSQEMDTFHDVGAAAMKCIVAGLETSLDDELTALHKANWQTWESVGDESLYVTQMGEKLQAFVPVLRQMLSGLYFTNFCDKFAASFVPKILQAVFKCRKMNQVATQQLLLDVYALKTLFLQLPVLNNDGFQSSSASSSAATIPSRYTKFVTNEMATVENVLKLIGTPNEMLVESFKIMWPEGTAEDFQNIMAVKGLKKSEQAAYLETLGMQRKPTGKIAEMEGKMSDMTENWKKNMQNFAKVPFAFTGGMNTNAHHQG
;
A
#
# COMPACT_ATOMS: atom_id res chain seq x y z
N LEU A 1 9.67 42.55 39.90
CA LEU A 1 10.58 41.88 38.95
C LEU A 1 11.55 42.85 38.23
N LEU A 2 11.77 44.09 38.71
CA LEU A 2 12.67 45.04 38.02
C LEU A 2 14.12 44.55 37.85
N SER A 3 14.63 43.78 38.81
CA SER A 3 15.95 43.15 38.70
C SER A 3 16.01 42.01 37.68
N TYR A 4 14.89 41.30 37.47
CA TYR A 4 14.76 40.30 36.40
C TYR A 4 14.92 40.97 35.04
N GLU A 5 14.16 42.05 34.83
CA GLU A 5 14.11 42.79 33.57
C GLU A 5 15.50 43.25 33.13
N ARG A 6 16.31 43.79 34.06
CA ARG A 6 17.68 44.25 33.77
C ARG A 6 18.65 43.13 33.37
N LEU A 7 18.43 41.91 33.87
CA LEU A 7 19.32 40.77 33.62
C LEU A 7 18.93 39.99 32.37
N TYR A 8 17.62 39.83 32.16
CA TYR A 8 17.05 38.83 31.26
C TYR A 8 16.14 39.42 30.17
N GLY A 9 15.78 40.70 30.29
CA GLY A 9 15.12 41.48 29.24
C GLY A 9 16.08 41.85 28.11
N ASP A 10 15.60 42.67 27.18
CA ASP A 10 16.36 43.05 25.99
C ASP A 10 17.66 43.80 26.35
N GLY A 11 18.76 43.46 25.67
CA GLY A 11 20.11 43.96 25.98
C GLY A 11 20.71 43.49 27.32
N GLY A 12 20.03 42.62 28.07
CA GLY A 12 20.50 42.06 29.33
C GLY A 12 21.65 41.06 29.16
N LYS A 13 22.56 40.98 30.15
CA LYS A 13 23.73 40.06 30.11
C LYS A 13 23.36 38.59 30.04
N CYS A 14 22.17 38.21 30.53
CA CYS A 14 21.66 36.85 30.54
C CYS A 14 20.46 36.70 29.59
N ALA A 15 20.32 37.60 28.62
CA ALA A 15 19.19 37.58 27.69
C ALA A 15 19.16 36.28 26.87
N GLY A 16 20.25 35.85 26.24
CA GLY A 16 20.22 34.78 25.23
C GLY A 16 19.54 33.47 25.63
N LEU A 17 19.02 32.75 24.63
CA LEU A 17 18.26 31.49 24.80
C LEU A 17 19.02 30.42 25.61
N HIS A 18 20.34 30.34 25.47
CA HIS A 18 21.19 29.45 26.26
C HIS A 18 21.13 29.69 27.78
N GLN A 19 20.65 30.85 28.21
CA GLN A 19 20.44 31.20 29.63
C GLN A 19 19.00 30.92 30.10
N ALA A 20 18.15 30.30 29.29
CA ALA A 20 16.75 30.03 29.63
C ALA A 20 16.61 29.33 30.99
N GLU A 21 17.44 28.32 31.28
CA GLU A 21 17.41 27.60 32.55
C GLU A 21 17.73 28.50 33.76
N THR A 22 18.67 29.43 33.61
CA THR A 22 19.07 30.32 34.72
C THR A 22 17.94 31.26 35.15
N ARG A 23 16.99 31.56 34.25
CA ARG A 23 15.79 32.35 34.56
C ARG A 23 14.96 31.66 35.64
N TYR A 24 14.80 30.34 35.54
CA TYR A 24 14.01 29.55 36.48
C TYR A 24 14.70 29.43 37.84
N THR A 25 16.02 29.19 37.84
CA THR A 25 16.83 29.19 39.06
C THR A 25 16.76 30.56 39.76
N TRP A 26 16.86 31.65 38.99
CA TRP A 26 16.74 33.00 39.52
C TRP A 26 15.39 33.23 40.21
N PHE A 27 14.29 32.77 39.60
CA PHE A 27 12.96 32.91 40.17
C PHE A 27 12.82 32.16 41.49
N TYR A 28 13.30 30.92 41.57
CA TYR A 28 13.22 30.15 42.82
C TYR A 28 14.11 30.70 43.92
N ASN A 29 15.28 31.24 43.58
CA ASN A 29 16.14 31.94 44.54
C ASN A 29 15.48 33.20 45.07
N LEU A 30 14.84 33.99 44.20
CA LEU A 30 14.06 35.15 44.61
C LEU A 30 12.95 34.73 45.57
N LEU A 31 12.17 33.71 45.21
CA LEU A 31 11.04 33.25 46.02
C LEU A 31 11.51 32.79 47.41
N ALA A 32 12.56 31.97 47.48
CA ALA A 32 13.14 31.51 48.74
C ALA A 32 13.62 32.67 49.64
N ALA A 33 14.21 33.72 49.05
CA ALA A 33 14.69 34.87 49.80
C ALA A 33 13.57 35.74 50.39
N ILE A 34 12.37 35.73 49.79
CA ILE A 34 11.24 36.58 50.22
C ILE A 34 10.11 35.80 50.90
N ASP A 35 10.16 34.47 50.90
CA ASP A 35 9.06 33.59 51.33
C ASP A 35 8.56 33.90 52.75
N ALA A 36 9.47 33.98 53.73
CA ALA A 36 9.12 34.30 55.11
C ALA A 36 8.43 35.68 55.25
N ARG A 37 8.85 36.65 54.44
CA ARG A 37 8.25 37.99 54.43
C ARG A 37 6.89 38.00 53.73
N LEU A 38 6.74 37.23 52.65
CA LEU A 38 5.45 37.07 51.96
C LEU A 38 4.42 36.46 52.90
N ASN A 39 4.78 35.39 53.60
CA ASN A 39 3.88 34.68 54.53
C ASN A 39 3.56 35.48 55.80
N ALA A 40 4.44 36.39 56.21
CA ALA A 40 4.20 37.27 57.36
C ALA A 40 3.28 38.46 57.05
N ILE A 41 3.22 38.90 55.78
CA ILE A 41 2.50 40.12 55.37
C ILE A 41 1.18 39.81 54.69
N PHE A 42 1.13 38.76 53.84
CA PHE A 42 -0.03 38.48 52.99
C PHE A 42 -0.83 37.27 53.49
N PRO A 43 -2.17 37.33 53.42
CA PRO A 43 -3.00 36.17 53.71
C PRO A 43 -2.69 34.98 52.78
N LYS A 44 -2.64 33.77 53.34
CA LYS A 44 -2.34 32.53 52.57
C LYS A 44 -3.29 32.31 51.38
N HIS A 45 -4.58 32.62 51.56
CA HIS A 45 -5.60 32.46 50.51
C HIS A 45 -5.35 33.35 49.28
N TRP A 46 -4.51 34.39 49.37
CA TRP A 46 -4.14 35.22 48.21
C TRP A 46 -3.19 34.51 47.24
N ARG A 47 -2.54 33.41 47.69
CA ARG A 47 -1.60 32.59 46.91
C ARG A 47 -0.55 33.46 46.20
N MET A 48 0.06 34.40 46.94
CA MET A 48 0.95 35.42 46.36
C MET A 48 2.13 34.83 45.58
N ALA A 49 2.71 33.73 46.07
CA ALA A 49 3.78 33.01 45.36
C ALA A 49 3.35 32.52 43.97
N ARG A 50 2.10 32.03 43.83
CA ARG A 50 1.54 31.61 42.53
C ARG A 50 1.36 32.81 41.60
N ARG A 51 0.81 33.92 42.10
CA ARG A 51 0.64 35.15 41.31
C ARG A 51 1.98 35.72 40.82
N MET A 52 3.01 35.66 41.67
CA MET A 52 4.37 36.05 41.28
C MET A 52 4.96 35.11 40.22
N CYS A 53 4.67 33.80 40.30
CA CYS A 53 5.07 32.83 39.29
C CYS A 53 4.41 33.14 37.94
N ILE A 54 3.10 33.40 37.92
CA ILE A 54 2.35 33.80 36.72
C ILE A 54 2.98 35.05 36.08
N GLN A 55 3.22 36.11 36.86
CA GLN A 55 3.86 37.33 36.34
C GLN A 55 5.28 37.09 35.80
N PHE A 56 6.05 36.23 36.48
CA PHE A 56 7.37 35.83 36.02
C PHE A 56 7.30 35.04 34.70
N CYS A 57 6.35 34.12 34.57
CA CYS A 57 6.11 33.36 33.35
C CYS A 57 5.73 34.28 32.19
N GLU A 58 4.83 35.25 32.38
CA GLU A 58 4.46 36.24 31.35
C GLU A 58 5.65 37.07 30.86
N SER A 59 6.47 37.55 31.80
CA SER A 59 7.68 38.32 31.47
C SER A 59 8.68 37.46 30.71
N THR A 60 8.89 36.22 31.18
CA THR A 60 9.80 35.26 30.54
C THR A 60 9.34 34.87 29.15
N ARG A 61 8.04 34.62 28.96
CA ARG A 61 7.43 34.32 27.67
C ARG A 61 7.71 35.45 26.67
N THR A 62 7.52 36.70 27.09
CA THR A 62 7.76 37.88 26.24
C THR A 62 9.22 37.98 25.83
N HIS A 63 10.16 37.75 26.76
CA HIS A 63 11.59 37.76 26.46
C HIS A 63 12.00 36.64 25.50
N LEU A 64 11.54 35.42 25.73
CA LEU A 64 11.89 34.27 24.89
C LEU A 64 11.28 34.41 23.48
N LEU A 65 10.04 34.88 23.36
CA LEU A 65 9.42 35.18 22.06
C LEU A 65 10.25 36.19 21.25
N ALA A 66 10.65 37.29 21.88
CA ALA A 66 11.44 38.33 21.21
C ALA A 66 12.82 37.81 20.78
N GLN A 67 13.45 36.98 21.60
CA GLN A 67 14.79 36.45 21.33
C GLN A 67 14.80 35.38 20.26
N ILE A 68 13.87 34.42 20.32
CA ILE A 68 13.78 33.37 19.31
C ILE A 68 13.31 33.99 17.99
N GLY A 69 12.36 34.93 18.04
CA GLY A 69 11.88 35.67 16.87
C GLY A 69 12.88 36.62 16.22
N ALA A 70 14.01 36.90 16.86
CA ALA A 70 15.09 37.70 16.26
C ALA A 70 15.95 36.90 15.27
N HIS A 71 15.86 35.56 15.28
CA HIS A 71 16.61 34.69 14.38
C HIS A 71 15.76 34.29 13.17
N THR A 72 16.39 34.17 12.00
CA THR A 72 15.74 33.55 10.84
C THR A 72 15.65 32.03 11.02
N PRO A 73 14.70 31.33 10.35
CA PRO A 73 14.58 29.87 10.46
C PRO A 73 15.87 29.11 10.12
N ASP A 74 16.68 29.63 9.19
CA ASP A 74 17.95 29.01 8.77
C ASP A 74 19.11 29.24 9.76
N GLU A 75 19.04 30.31 10.56
CA GLU A 75 20.04 30.63 11.59
C GLU A 75 19.71 29.98 12.95
N MET A 76 18.54 29.39 13.08
CA MET A 76 18.06 28.86 14.35
C MET A 76 18.74 27.54 14.69
N ASP A 77 19.46 27.53 15.81
CA ASP A 77 19.96 26.29 16.41
C ASP A 77 18.80 25.49 17.00
N VAL A 78 18.24 24.58 16.21
CA VAL A 78 17.14 23.69 16.61
C VAL A 78 17.51 22.89 17.86
N THR A 79 18.77 22.47 18.02
CA THR A 79 19.18 21.69 19.19
C THR A 79 19.09 22.55 20.46
N LEU A 80 19.54 23.80 20.39
CA LEU A 80 19.41 24.76 21.49
C LEU A 80 17.95 25.10 21.78
N LEU A 81 17.12 25.26 20.74
CA LEU A 81 15.68 25.49 20.86
C LEU A 81 15.00 24.37 21.64
N LEU A 82 15.23 23.12 21.22
CA LEU A 82 14.63 21.93 21.85
C LEU A 82 15.08 21.76 23.30
N LYS A 83 16.39 21.92 23.57
CA LYS A 83 16.92 21.87 24.95
C LYS A 83 16.28 22.94 25.84
N SER A 84 16.13 24.15 25.32
CA SER A 84 15.53 25.27 26.06
C SER A 84 14.03 25.04 26.32
N LEU A 85 13.30 24.51 25.34
CA LEU A 85 11.90 24.11 25.50
C LEU A 85 11.77 23.00 26.55
N GLN A 86 12.62 21.97 26.51
CA GLN A 86 12.59 20.89 27.49
C GLN A 86 12.80 21.41 28.92
N ARG A 87 13.77 22.30 29.14
CA ARG A 87 14.00 22.94 30.46
C ARG A 87 12.81 23.80 30.88
N THR A 88 12.18 24.49 29.94
CA THR A 88 10.95 25.26 30.17
C THR A 88 9.81 24.38 30.66
N LEU A 89 9.55 23.25 29.99
CA LEU A 89 8.50 22.29 30.35
C LEU A 89 8.76 21.66 31.73
N MET A 90 10.03 21.34 32.03
CA MET A 90 10.41 20.85 33.37
C MET A 90 10.11 21.86 34.46
N PHE A 91 10.43 23.14 34.23
CA PHE A 91 10.10 24.23 35.15
C PHE A 91 8.59 24.37 35.33
N GLU A 92 7.82 24.44 34.25
CA GLU A 92 6.36 24.60 34.30
C GLU A 92 5.68 23.45 35.05
N ARG A 93 6.15 22.22 34.84
CA ARG A 93 5.65 21.05 35.58
C ARG A 93 5.93 21.17 37.08
N ASP A 94 7.16 21.51 37.46
CA ASP A 94 7.53 21.68 38.88
C ASP A 94 6.76 22.85 39.52
N ALA A 95 6.62 23.97 38.81
CA ALA A 95 5.88 25.14 39.27
C ALA A 95 4.38 24.85 39.41
N ALA A 96 3.76 24.18 38.43
CA ALA A 96 2.37 23.76 38.51
C ALA A 96 2.14 22.80 39.69
N GLN A 97 3.00 21.79 39.85
CA GLN A 97 2.93 20.86 40.98
C GLN A 97 3.08 21.58 42.33
N ARG A 98 3.95 22.59 42.40
CA ARG A 98 4.24 23.37 43.62
C ARG A 98 3.12 24.33 43.98
N PHE A 99 2.48 24.98 43.00
CA PHE A 99 1.55 26.10 43.25
C PHE A 99 0.07 25.79 42.97
N GLU A 100 -0.23 24.75 42.20
CA GLU A 100 -1.61 24.40 41.77
C GLU A 100 -2.12 23.12 42.45
N GLY A 101 -1.22 22.25 42.94
CA GLY A 101 -1.57 20.90 43.40
C GLY A 101 -1.51 19.89 42.25
N MET A 102 -1.76 18.60 42.52
CA MET A 102 -2.01 17.66 41.43
C MET A 102 -3.40 17.93 40.88
N ALA A 103 -3.53 18.05 39.56
CA ALA A 103 -4.82 17.81 38.92
C ALA A 103 -5.14 16.31 39.10
N ASP A 104 -6.21 16.00 39.82
CA ASP A 104 -6.76 14.65 39.88
C ASP A 104 -7.13 14.23 38.44
N GLY A 105 -6.34 13.36 37.81
CA GLY A 105 -6.77 12.69 36.57
C GLY A 105 -5.74 12.38 35.49
N GLU A 106 -4.53 12.93 35.51
CA GLU A 106 -3.50 12.59 34.50
C GLU A 106 -2.47 11.59 35.06
N GLU A 107 -2.89 10.34 35.29
CA GLU A 107 -1.97 9.18 35.23
C GLU A 107 -1.64 8.86 33.76
N LEU A 108 -1.17 9.85 32.99
CA LEU A 108 -0.33 9.51 31.85
C LEU A 108 0.95 8.91 32.47
N GLN A 109 1.40 7.77 31.98
CA GLN A 109 2.65 7.18 32.41
C GLN A 109 3.79 8.13 31.98
N GLU A 110 4.07 9.13 32.82
CA GLU A 110 4.94 10.28 32.55
C GLU A 110 6.35 9.79 32.25
N MET A 111 6.76 9.87 30.97
CA MET A 111 8.16 9.67 30.57
C MET A 111 8.95 10.89 31.05
N GLU A 112 9.69 10.75 32.15
CA GLU A 112 10.65 11.76 32.61
C GLU A 112 11.92 11.66 31.75
N LEU A 113 12.51 12.77 31.33
CA LEU A 113 13.78 12.77 30.57
C LEU A 113 14.98 13.06 31.50
N ASP A 114 16.15 12.53 31.14
CA ASP A 114 17.42 12.79 31.82
C ASP A 114 18.06 14.12 31.40
N GLU A 115 19.25 14.44 31.93
CA GLU A 115 19.95 15.68 31.62
C GLU A 115 20.38 15.81 30.15
N ASN A 116 20.38 14.69 29.40
CA ASN A 116 20.74 14.61 27.98
C ASN A 116 19.53 14.67 27.05
N GLY A 117 18.30 14.56 27.59
CA GLY A 117 17.06 14.54 26.80
C GLY A 117 16.57 13.14 26.44
N ASP A 118 17.11 12.10 27.09
CA ASP A 118 16.67 10.72 26.90
C ASP A 118 15.61 10.32 27.93
N ALA A 119 14.64 9.48 27.54
CA ALA A 119 13.61 8.98 28.44
C ALA A 119 14.18 8.10 29.55
N ILE A 120 14.04 8.59 30.79
CA ILE A 120 14.27 7.84 32.03
C ILE A 120 13.17 6.79 32.13
N ASP A 121 13.59 5.54 32.10
CA ASP A 121 12.73 4.41 32.45
C ASP A 121 12.19 4.62 33.88
N PRO A 122 10.85 4.66 34.08
CA PRO A 122 10.24 4.75 35.41
C PRO A 122 10.66 3.65 36.40
N HIS A 123 11.20 2.53 35.90
CA HIS A 123 11.68 1.38 36.69
C HIS A 123 13.20 1.44 36.97
N SER A 124 13.89 2.44 36.42
CA SER A 124 15.29 2.70 36.74
C SER A 124 15.47 3.16 38.20
N ALA A 125 16.67 2.95 38.76
CA ALA A 125 17.00 3.39 40.12
C ALA A 125 16.82 4.91 40.31
N GLU A 126 16.99 5.70 39.25
CA GLU A 126 16.75 7.14 39.27
C GLU A 126 15.26 7.50 39.25
N GLY A 127 14.47 6.84 38.38
CA GLY A 127 13.02 6.98 38.33
C GLY A 127 12.33 6.62 39.66
N ILE A 128 12.76 5.53 40.29
CA ILE A 128 12.23 5.08 41.59
C ILE A 128 12.54 6.09 42.71
N LYS A 129 13.77 6.60 42.79
CA LYS A 129 14.16 7.62 43.80
C LYS A 129 13.35 8.90 43.67
N ARG A 130 13.12 9.37 42.43
CA ARG A 130 12.29 10.56 42.15
C ARG A 130 10.83 10.34 42.57
N LYS A 131 10.27 9.17 42.27
CA LYS A 131 8.91 8.77 42.69
C LYS A 131 8.72 8.77 44.22
N HIS A 132 9.68 8.25 44.99
CA HIS A 132 9.61 8.27 46.46
C HIS A 132 9.73 9.68 47.04
N ARG A 133 10.61 10.52 46.47
CA ARG A 133 10.73 11.94 46.86
C ARG A 133 9.42 12.71 46.60
N ARG A 134 8.70 12.36 45.53
CA ARG A 134 7.38 12.92 45.18
C ARG A 134 6.32 12.58 46.23
N LYS A 135 6.16 11.29 46.56
CA LYS A 135 5.18 10.83 47.56
C LYS A 135 5.40 11.45 48.95
N LYS A 136 6.65 11.68 49.34
CA LYS A 136 6.96 12.33 50.63
C LYS A 136 6.48 13.78 50.69
N ARG A 137 6.78 14.59 49.66
CA ARG A 137 6.35 16.00 49.59
C ARG A 137 4.82 16.15 49.52
N GLU A 138 4.16 15.18 48.88
CA GLU A 138 2.71 15.13 48.78
C GLU A 138 2.04 14.87 50.14
N ALA A 139 2.57 13.91 50.91
CA ALA A 139 2.10 13.64 52.26
C ALA A 139 2.29 14.86 53.19
N GLU A 140 3.43 15.56 53.07
CA GLU A 140 3.70 16.79 53.82
C GLU A 140 2.73 17.93 53.46
N ARG A 141 2.37 18.09 52.17
CA ARG A 141 1.41 19.12 51.73
C ARG A 141 -0.02 18.80 52.17
N LYS A 142 -0.45 17.55 52.04
CA LYS A 142 -1.82 17.12 52.40
C LYS A 142 -2.08 17.27 53.90
N ALA A 143 -1.07 16.96 54.72
CA ALA A 143 -1.13 17.21 56.16
C ALA A 143 -1.26 18.71 56.50
N LEU A 144 -0.61 19.58 55.72
CA LEU A 144 -0.68 21.04 55.90
C LEU A 144 -2.04 21.60 55.47
N GLU A 145 -2.63 21.10 54.38
CA GLU A 145 -3.99 21.47 53.93
C GLU A 145 -5.06 21.06 54.95
N GLU A 146 -4.96 19.85 55.52
CA GLU A 146 -5.85 19.37 56.58
C GLU A 146 -5.74 20.22 57.87
N GLU A 147 -4.54 20.69 58.23
CA GLU A 147 -4.35 21.65 59.34
C GLU A 147 -4.99 23.01 59.04
N MET A 148 -4.90 23.49 57.79
CA MET A 148 -5.43 24.79 57.38
C MET A 148 -6.97 24.81 57.29
N GLU A 149 -7.60 23.69 56.91
CA GLU A 149 -9.06 23.50 56.99
C GLU A 149 -9.55 23.56 58.43
N LYS A 150 -8.82 22.94 59.35
CA LYS A 150 -9.14 22.94 60.78
C LYS A 150 -9.11 24.33 61.42
N ASN A 151 -8.28 25.22 60.89
CA ASN A 151 -8.08 26.58 61.40
C ASN A 151 -9.00 27.63 60.75
N GLY A 152 -9.92 27.24 59.85
CA GLY A 152 -10.87 28.15 59.21
C GLY A 152 -10.25 29.13 58.20
N GLU A 153 -9.01 28.90 57.75
CA GLU A 153 -8.25 29.80 56.87
C GLU A 153 -8.66 29.74 55.38
N LEU A 154 -9.59 28.84 55.01
CA LEU A 154 -10.02 28.57 53.63
C LEU A 154 -11.34 29.23 53.22
N ALA A 155 -12.04 29.94 54.12
CA ALA A 155 -13.37 30.52 53.88
C ALA A 155 -13.37 31.89 53.17
N GLY A 156 -12.44 32.12 52.24
CA GLY A 156 -12.32 33.37 51.48
C GLY A 156 -12.71 33.18 50.01
N ASP A 157 -13.97 33.50 49.69
CA ASP A 157 -14.54 33.51 48.34
C ASP A 157 -13.90 34.64 47.49
N ASN A 158 -12.86 34.31 46.72
CA ASN A 158 -12.32 35.16 45.65
C ASN A 158 -12.20 34.31 44.38
N ASN A 159 -13.35 34.19 43.71
CA ASN A 159 -13.62 33.28 42.61
C ASN A 159 -13.01 33.72 41.24
N GLN A 160 -11.76 34.18 41.22
CA GLN A 160 -10.98 34.26 39.99
C GLN A 160 -10.06 33.03 39.91
N SER A 161 -10.47 32.05 39.10
CA SER A 161 -9.60 30.96 38.70
C SER A 161 -8.39 31.53 37.98
N LEU A 162 -7.23 31.55 38.65
CA LEU A 162 -5.97 31.99 38.02
C LEU A 162 -5.56 30.95 36.95
N PRO A 163 -4.94 31.39 35.84
CA PRO A 163 -4.54 30.51 34.75
C PRO A 163 -3.55 29.44 35.20
N THR A 164 -3.55 28.28 34.54
CA THR A 164 -2.56 27.24 34.79
C THR A 164 -1.17 27.70 34.38
N ILE A 165 -0.15 27.30 35.15
CA ILE A 165 1.26 27.59 34.85
C ILE A 165 1.77 26.76 33.65
N ARG A 166 1.21 25.56 33.42
CA ARG A 166 1.56 24.74 32.25
C ARG A 166 1.24 25.49 30.96
N GLY A 167 2.17 25.53 30.01
CA GLY A 167 1.97 26.22 28.74
C GLY A 167 2.30 27.72 28.75
N MET A 168 2.42 28.37 29.92
CA MET A 168 2.56 29.83 29.97
C MET A 168 3.82 30.36 29.27
N VAL A 169 4.92 29.64 29.40
CA VAL A 169 6.22 29.94 28.78
C VAL A 169 6.46 29.01 27.59
N SER A 170 6.15 27.72 27.67
CA SER A 170 6.43 26.74 26.60
C SER A 170 5.71 27.06 25.28
N HIS A 171 4.50 27.63 25.31
CA HIS A 171 3.84 28.12 24.09
C HIS A 171 4.57 29.29 23.39
N SER A 172 5.62 29.86 23.98
CA SER A 172 6.51 30.80 23.24
C SER A 172 7.34 30.10 22.17
N PHE A 173 7.51 28.78 22.25
CA PHE A 173 8.33 28.01 21.33
C PHE A 173 7.53 27.53 20.10
N ASP A 174 6.20 27.39 20.23
CA ASP A 174 5.32 26.84 19.19
C ASP A 174 5.53 27.44 17.79
N PRO A 175 5.64 28.78 17.61
CA PRO A 175 5.83 29.37 16.27
C PRO A 175 7.11 28.92 15.56
N PHE A 176 8.07 28.37 16.30
CA PHE A 176 9.40 28.02 15.84
C PHE A 176 9.61 26.50 15.71
N MET A 177 8.61 25.70 16.11
CA MET A 177 8.69 24.24 16.07
C MET A 177 8.65 23.67 14.64
N THR A 178 8.31 24.47 13.63
CA THR A 178 8.39 24.07 12.22
C THR A 178 9.82 23.71 11.78
N ALA A 179 10.83 24.36 12.35
CA ALA A 179 12.23 24.03 12.09
C ALA A 179 12.62 22.65 12.66
N TYR A 180 12.02 22.24 13.79
CA TYR A 180 12.18 20.89 14.32
C TYR A 180 11.58 19.85 13.37
N VAL A 181 10.37 20.09 12.87
CA VAL A 181 9.72 19.20 11.89
C VAL A 181 10.56 19.07 10.61
N ALA A 182 11.10 20.19 10.09
CA ALA A 182 12.00 20.19 8.94
C ALA A 182 13.31 19.42 9.20
N LEU A 183 13.88 19.52 10.40
CA LEU A 183 15.06 18.76 10.79
C LEU A 183 14.77 17.25 10.84
N GLU A 184 13.66 16.84 11.44
CA GLU A 184 13.24 15.43 11.49
C GLU A 184 12.99 14.88 10.08
N ARG A 185 12.34 15.64 9.20
CA ARG A 185 12.20 15.29 7.78
C ARG A 185 13.54 15.00 7.13
N LYS A 186 14.49 15.95 7.22
CA LYS A 186 15.82 15.80 6.62
C LYS A 186 16.56 14.57 7.17
N ASN A 187 16.45 14.31 8.47
CA ASN A 187 17.06 13.14 9.09
C ASN A 187 16.43 11.83 8.59
N MET A 188 15.11 11.79 8.40
CA MET A 188 14.43 10.62 7.82
C MET A 188 14.85 10.38 6.37
N GLU A 189 14.92 11.42 5.55
CA GLU A 189 15.39 11.32 4.16
C GLU A 189 16.84 10.80 4.08
N GLN A 190 17.73 11.32 4.93
CA GLN A 190 19.11 10.85 5.03
C GLN A 190 19.18 9.38 5.45
N MET A 191 18.42 8.99 6.48
CA MET A 191 18.34 7.61 6.95
C MET A 191 17.86 6.66 5.85
N ILE A 192 16.82 7.02 5.08
CA ILE A 192 16.36 6.22 3.95
C ILE A 192 17.48 6.04 2.92
N ASN A 193 18.19 7.12 2.57
CA ASN A 193 19.28 7.06 1.59
C ASN A 193 20.41 6.14 2.04
N GLU A 194 20.85 6.26 3.30
CA GLU A 194 21.94 5.46 3.86
C GLU A 194 21.57 3.99 3.95
N VAL A 195 20.43 3.66 4.56
CA VAL A 195 20.08 2.26 4.83
C VAL A 195 19.66 1.54 3.54
N MET A 196 19.07 2.24 2.57
CA MET A 196 18.77 1.61 1.28
C MET A 196 20.00 1.32 0.44
N SER A 197 21.07 2.12 0.56
CA SER A 197 22.33 1.87 -0.15
C SER A 197 23.08 0.63 0.35
N ALA A 198 22.84 0.22 1.61
CA ALA A 198 23.50 -0.92 2.21
C ALA A 198 22.92 -2.28 1.78
N GLU A 199 21.70 -2.29 1.22
CA GLU A 199 21.00 -3.49 0.71
C GLU A 199 20.98 -4.70 1.67
N LEU A 200 20.97 -4.42 2.97
CA LEU A 200 21.02 -5.47 4.00
C LEU A 200 19.66 -6.10 4.20
N VAL A 201 19.61 -7.44 4.14
CA VAL A 201 18.41 -8.25 4.36
C VAL A 201 18.42 -8.81 5.78
N ASP A 202 17.35 -8.54 6.52
CA ASP A 202 17.08 -9.18 7.80
C ASP A 202 16.42 -10.55 7.56
N ARG A 203 17.04 -11.60 8.08
CA ARG A 203 16.57 -13.00 7.99
C ARG A 203 16.16 -13.58 9.34
N ASN A 204 16.10 -12.76 10.39
CA ASN A 204 15.77 -13.21 11.74
C ASN A 204 14.26 -13.46 11.93
N GLY A 205 13.42 -12.88 11.07
CA GLY A 205 11.97 -13.06 11.06
C GLY A 205 11.50 -14.34 10.34
N GLN A 206 10.18 -14.51 10.21
CA GLN A 206 9.60 -15.62 9.44
C GLN A 206 9.94 -15.55 7.94
N LEU A 207 10.00 -14.33 7.39
CA LEU A 207 10.32 -14.06 5.99
C LEU A 207 11.44 -13.02 5.90
N PRO A 208 12.30 -13.11 4.86
CA PRO A 208 13.37 -12.15 4.68
C PRO A 208 12.84 -10.80 4.21
N VAL A 209 13.22 -9.73 4.91
CA VAL A 209 12.83 -8.34 4.60
C VAL A 209 14.06 -7.44 4.53
N PHE A 210 14.00 -6.32 3.81
CA PHE A 210 15.07 -5.33 3.89
C PHE A 210 15.11 -4.72 5.29
N SER A 211 16.30 -4.72 5.90
CA SER A 211 16.52 -4.14 7.22
C SER A 211 16.26 -2.63 7.26
N SER A 212 16.23 -1.97 6.08
CA SER A 212 15.80 -0.59 5.92
C SER A 212 14.39 -0.31 6.43
N SER A 213 13.46 -1.26 6.29
CA SER A 213 12.10 -1.11 6.83
C SER A 213 12.10 -1.12 8.35
N VAL A 214 12.82 -2.06 8.97
CA VAL A 214 12.95 -2.19 10.44
C VAL A 214 13.59 -0.92 11.03
N ASN A 215 14.66 -0.43 10.41
CA ASN A 215 15.36 0.77 10.84
C ASN A 215 14.48 2.03 10.68
N MET A 216 13.71 2.13 9.59
CA MET A 216 12.76 3.22 9.38
C MET A 216 11.70 3.27 10.49
N PHE A 217 11.03 2.15 10.78
CA PHE A 217 10.02 2.12 11.86
C PHE A 217 10.63 2.36 13.24
N ALA A 218 11.85 1.87 13.51
CA ALA A 218 12.55 2.16 14.77
C ALA A 218 12.84 3.66 14.92
N TYR A 219 13.29 4.31 13.83
CA TYR A 219 13.51 5.75 13.81
C TYR A 219 12.21 6.52 14.08
N ILE A 220 11.13 6.20 13.36
CA ILE A 220 9.83 6.87 13.52
C ILE A 220 9.30 6.71 14.95
N ARG A 221 9.37 5.52 15.55
CA ARG A 221 8.96 5.33 16.96
C ARG A 221 9.79 6.17 17.93
N ASN A 222 11.08 6.32 17.68
CA ASN A 222 11.93 7.18 18.49
C ASN A 222 11.63 8.67 18.25
N SER A 223 11.33 9.07 17.02
CA SER A 223 10.87 10.43 16.68
C SER A 223 9.56 10.78 17.39
N ILE A 224 8.59 9.86 17.42
CA ILE A 224 7.36 9.99 18.22
C ILE A 224 7.69 10.21 19.70
N LYS A 225 8.59 9.40 20.28
CA LYS A 225 8.98 9.56 21.70
C LYS A 225 9.61 10.93 21.97
N ARG A 226 10.51 11.40 21.09
CA ARG A 226 11.12 12.74 21.22
C ARG A 226 10.08 13.85 21.13
N CYS A 227 9.22 13.81 20.11
CA CYS A 227 8.22 14.85 19.89
C CYS A 227 7.20 14.91 21.02
N THR A 228 6.67 13.76 21.46
CA THR A 228 5.65 13.69 22.52
C THR A 228 6.15 14.11 23.90
N ALA A 229 7.48 14.13 24.11
CA ALA A 229 8.06 14.72 25.32
C ALA A 229 8.11 16.26 25.28
N LEU A 230 7.91 16.87 24.10
CA LEU A 230 7.91 18.31 23.89
C LEU A 230 6.49 18.84 23.72
N THR A 231 5.67 18.16 22.91
CA THR A 231 4.31 18.57 22.57
C THR A 231 3.54 17.42 21.94
N ASN A 232 2.22 17.42 22.10
CA ASN A 232 1.28 16.50 21.45
C ASN A 232 0.32 17.21 20.49
N GLY A 233 0.46 18.53 20.31
CA GLY A 233 -0.43 19.35 19.48
C GLY A 233 0.01 19.46 18.02
N GLN A 234 -0.10 20.66 17.46
CA GLN A 234 0.15 20.95 16.03
C GLN A 234 1.51 20.43 15.53
N THR A 235 2.59 20.62 16.28
CA THR A 235 3.92 20.13 15.88
C THR A 235 3.96 18.62 15.69
N PHE A 236 3.25 17.85 16.54
CA PHE A 236 3.22 16.40 16.40
C PHE A 236 2.34 15.99 15.20
N PHE A 237 1.25 16.72 14.95
CA PHE A 237 0.46 16.55 13.74
C PHE A 237 1.27 16.80 12.46
N ASP A 238 2.07 17.88 12.44
CA ASP A 238 2.94 18.22 11.31
C ASP A 238 4.03 17.15 11.12
N LEU A 239 4.64 16.68 12.21
CA LEU A 239 5.62 15.60 12.17
C LEU A 239 5.03 14.28 11.65
N GLN A 240 3.78 13.96 12.00
CA GLN A 240 3.07 12.80 11.48
C GLN A 240 2.88 12.89 9.95
N ASN A 241 2.65 14.09 9.40
CA ASN A 241 2.59 14.27 7.94
C ASN A 241 3.96 14.03 7.29
N GLU A 242 5.07 14.35 7.97
CA GLU A 242 6.40 13.99 7.48
C GLU A 242 6.67 12.48 7.54
N PHE A 243 6.04 11.73 8.46
CA PHE A 243 6.09 10.26 8.42
C PHE A 243 5.39 9.71 7.16
N LYS A 244 4.25 10.28 6.77
CA LYS A 244 3.60 9.93 5.49
C LYS A 244 4.52 10.15 4.30
N HIS A 245 5.18 11.31 4.25
CA HIS A 245 6.16 11.61 3.22
C HIS A 245 7.33 10.61 3.20
N CYS A 246 7.83 10.23 4.39
CA CYS A 246 8.87 9.22 4.57
C CYS A 246 8.44 7.85 3.99
N PHE A 247 7.21 7.39 4.27
CA PHE A 247 6.67 6.14 3.70
C PHE A 247 6.53 6.19 2.18
N GLN A 248 6.04 7.30 1.64
CA GLN A 248 5.94 7.50 0.20
C GLN A 248 7.32 7.47 -0.47
N LEU A 249 8.31 8.17 0.09
CA LEU A 249 9.68 8.13 -0.41
C LEU A 249 10.24 6.71 -0.37
N TYR A 250 10.06 6.00 0.74
CA TYR A 250 10.53 4.62 0.89
C TYR A 250 9.89 3.68 -0.13
N SER A 251 8.56 3.78 -0.35
CA SER A 251 7.84 2.99 -1.35
C SER A 251 8.38 3.23 -2.78
N GLN A 252 8.70 4.49 -3.13
CA GLN A 252 9.30 4.82 -4.42
C GLN A 252 10.69 4.20 -4.59
N ARG A 253 11.47 4.10 -3.51
CA ARG A 253 12.78 3.41 -3.55
C ARG A 253 12.63 1.91 -3.73
N LEU A 254 11.63 1.28 -3.12
CA LEU A 254 11.31 -0.12 -3.38
C LEU A 254 10.88 -0.34 -4.83
N LEU A 255 10.04 0.54 -5.39
CA LEU A 255 9.66 0.47 -6.81
C LEU A 255 10.86 0.64 -7.75
N ALA A 256 11.83 1.50 -7.39
CA ALA A 256 13.04 1.69 -8.18
C ALA A 256 13.95 0.44 -8.23
N LYS A 257 13.74 -0.55 -7.34
CA LYS A 257 14.42 -1.85 -7.39
C LYS A 257 13.81 -2.81 -8.41
N LEU A 258 12.61 -2.52 -8.93
CA LEU A 258 11.98 -3.36 -9.93
C LEU A 258 12.72 -3.25 -11.28
N PRO A 259 12.79 -4.34 -12.07
CA PRO A 259 13.38 -4.31 -13.40
C PRO A 259 12.72 -3.22 -14.24
N ALA A 260 13.53 -2.33 -14.83
CA ALA A 260 13.04 -1.39 -15.80
C ALA A 260 12.42 -2.17 -16.97
N ALA A 261 11.20 -1.81 -17.37
CA ALA A 261 10.64 -2.24 -18.63
C ALA A 261 11.66 -1.91 -19.73
N SER A 262 12.11 -2.93 -20.47
CA SER A 262 13.13 -2.80 -21.49
C SER A 262 12.61 -1.95 -22.67
N THR A 263 12.58 -0.63 -22.50
CA THR A 263 12.59 0.30 -23.63
C THR A 263 14.02 0.30 -24.16
N GLY A 264 14.32 -0.66 -25.03
CA GLY A 264 15.56 -0.59 -25.83
C GLY A 264 15.62 0.76 -26.56
N PRO A 265 16.82 1.27 -26.89
CA PRO A 265 16.96 2.48 -27.68
C PRO A 265 16.51 2.18 -29.12
N SER A 266 15.20 2.23 -29.37
CA SER A 266 14.66 2.28 -30.72
C SER A 266 14.57 3.74 -31.14
N GLY A 267 15.62 4.23 -31.78
CA GLY A 267 15.49 5.33 -32.71
C GLY A 267 14.63 4.84 -33.89
N GLY A 268 13.35 5.15 -33.88
CA GLY A 268 12.41 4.84 -34.96
C GLY A 268 10.97 5.13 -34.55
N LEU A 269 10.38 6.16 -35.15
CA LEU A 269 8.96 6.49 -34.99
C LEU A 269 8.10 5.54 -35.84
N ASP A 270 7.43 4.59 -35.21
CA ASP A 270 6.24 3.93 -35.76
C ASP A 270 5.32 3.40 -34.65
N SER A 271 4.50 4.31 -34.11
CA SER A 271 3.40 3.98 -33.21
C SER A 271 2.21 3.37 -33.98
N SER A 272 2.20 2.05 -34.15
CA SER A 272 0.96 1.26 -34.30
C SER A 272 1.23 -0.25 -34.30
N SER A 273 1.53 -0.84 -33.14
CA SER A 273 1.22 -2.26 -32.90
C SER A 273 0.98 -2.52 -31.41
N SER A 274 -0.29 -2.75 -31.08
CA SER A 274 -0.73 -3.35 -29.83
C SER A 274 -0.19 -4.78 -29.75
N GLY A 275 0.83 -5.02 -28.90
CA GLY A 275 1.32 -6.38 -28.64
C GLY A 275 2.80 -6.54 -28.27
N ALA A 276 3.57 -5.48 -28.04
CA ALA A 276 4.95 -5.63 -27.55
C ALA A 276 4.95 -6.03 -26.07
N SER A 277 4.98 -7.34 -25.80
CA SER A 277 5.33 -7.88 -24.49
C SER A 277 6.77 -7.46 -24.17
N ASN A 278 6.95 -6.55 -23.22
CA ASN A 278 8.27 -6.22 -22.67
C ASN A 278 8.88 -7.51 -22.11
N LYS A 279 9.90 -8.05 -22.78
CA LYS A 279 10.61 -9.24 -22.32
C LYS A 279 11.46 -8.84 -21.11
N VAL A 280 11.02 -9.24 -19.93
CA VAL A 280 11.74 -9.05 -18.66
C VAL A 280 12.51 -10.35 -18.40
N LYS A 281 13.82 -10.37 -18.64
CA LYS A 281 14.66 -11.51 -18.27
C LYS A 281 15.22 -11.27 -16.87
N LEU A 282 14.81 -12.10 -15.92
CA LEU A 282 15.33 -12.06 -14.55
C LEU A 282 16.59 -12.93 -14.45
N SER A 283 17.51 -12.52 -13.59
CA SER A 283 18.57 -13.38 -13.06
C SER A 283 18.17 -13.91 -11.69
N ASP A 284 18.78 -15.02 -11.26
CA ASP A 284 18.50 -15.66 -9.96
C ASP A 284 18.55 -14.67 -8.78
N LYS A 285 19.52 -13.75 -8.80
CA LYS A 285 19.65 -12.69 -7.78
C LYS A 285 18.49 -11.70 -7.78
N GLN A 286 17.94 -11.39 -8.96
CA GLN A 286 16.79 -10.48 -9.09
C GLN A 286 15.49 -11.15 -8.65
N GLU A 287 15.37 -12.47 -8.81
CA GLU A 287 14.22 -13.24 -8.30
C GLU A 287 14.15 -13.17 -6.77
N GLU A 288 15.30 -13.39 -6.11
CA GLU A 288 15.43 -13.22 -4.66
C GLU A 288 15.13 -11.78 -4.23
N GLU A 289 15.67 -10.78 -4.94
CA GLU A 289 15.46 -9.37 -4.62
C GLU A 289 13.98 -8.97 -4.73
N LEU A 290 13.26 -9.45 -5.74
CA LEU A 290 11.82 -9.21 -5.88
C LEU A 290 11.01 -9.84 -4.74
N CYS A 291 11.42 -11.00 -4.23
CA CYS A 291 10.83 -11.58 -3.02
C CYS A 291 11.06 -10.69 -1.79
N PHE A 292 12.27 -10.16 -1.62
CA PHE A 292 12.55 -9.21 -0.53
C PHE A 292 11.69 -7.95 -0.65
N VAL A 293 11.46 -7.42 -1.85
CA VAL A 293 10.56 -6.27 -2.08
C VAL A 293 9.13 -6.60 -1.64
N ILE A 294 8.59 -7.75 -2.04
CA ILE A 294 7.23 -8.18 -1.66
C ILE A 294 7.10 -8.29 -0.14
N ASN A 295 7.99 -9.03 0.50
CA ASN A 295 7.94 -9.24 1.95
C ASN A 295 8.12 -7.94 2.72
N THR A 296 9.00 -7.05 2.25
CA THR A 296 9.23 -5.74 2.89
C THR A 296 8.00 -4.85 2.77
N ALA A 297 7.35 -4.87 1.61
CA ALA A 297 6.12 -4.11 1.39
C ALA A 297 4.96 -4.65 2.26
N GLU A 298 4.81 -5.98 2.35
CA GLU A 298 3.86 -6.63 3.27
C GLU A 298 4.14 -6.23 4.72
N TYR A 299 5.38 -6.34 5.18
CA TYR A 299 5.79 -5.94 6.53
C TYR A 299 5.45 -4.47 6.84
N CYS A 300 5.68 -3.56 5.87
CA CYS A 300 5.33 -2.15 6.05
C CYS A 300 3.81 -1.98 6.17
N ALA A 301 3.03 -2.58 5.29
CA ALA A 301 1.57 -2.52 5.30
C ALA A 301 0.97 -3.10 6.60
N GLU A 302 1.52 -4.19 7.13
CA GLU A 302 1.09 -4.80 8.40
C GLU A 302 1.50 -3.99 9.64
N THR A 303 2.61 -3.25 9.56
CA THR A 303 3.11 -2.46 10.70
C THR A 303 2.39 -1.11 10.83
N LEU A 304 1.91 -0.54 9.72
CA LEU A 304 1.27 0.78 9.69
C LEU A 304 0.03 0.91 10.61
N PRO A 305 -0.91 -0.06 10.68
CA PRO A 305 -2.07 0.02 11.58
C PRO A 305 -1.66 0.18 13.05
N SER A 306 -0.69 -0.60 13.53
CA SER A 306 -0.20 -0.51 14.90
C SER A 306 0.49 0.83 15.15
N LEU A 307 1.21 1.36 14.16
CA LEU A 307 1.81 2.69 14.26
C LEU A 307 0.74 3.78 14.34
N GLU A 308 -0.32 3.68 13.54
CA GLU A 308 -1.45 4.60 13.55
C GLU A 308 -2.11 4.68 14.94
N GLU A 309 -2.36 3.52 15.56
CA GLU A 309 -2.89 3.44 16.92
C GLU A 309 -1.97 4.14 17.93
N VAL A 310 -0.66 3.93 17.83
CA VAL A 310 0.33 4.60 18.70
C VAL A 310 0.30 6.11 18.54
N ILE A 311 0.14 6.62 17.31
CA ILE A 311 0.06 8.06 17.05
C ILE A 311 -1.26 8.62 17.61
N ARG A 312 -2.40 7.97 17.31
CA ARG A 312 -3.73 8.37 17.82
C ARG A 312 -3.80 8.40 19.34
N ALA A 313 -3.12 7.46 20.01
CA ALA A 313 -3.08 7.37 21.46
C ALA A 313 -2.26 8.49 22.13
N LYS A 314 -1.33 9.12 21.39
CA LYS A 314 -0.41 10.13 21.94
C LYS A 314 -0.72 11.56 21.50
N ILE A 315 -1.33 11.74 20.34
CA ILE A 315 -1.65 13.07 19.81
C ILE A 315 -2.83 13.71 20.54
N ASP A 316 -2.88 15.04 20.57
CA ASP A 316 -4.02 15.78 21.10
C ASP A 316 -5.33 15.34 20.41
N LYS A 317 -6.39 15.22 21.20
CA LYS A 317 -7.72 14.77 20.75
C LYS A 317 -8.25 15.60 19.58
N ALA A 318 -7.88 16.88 19.48
CA ALA A 318 -8.26 17.76 18.38
C ALA A 318 -7.76 17.26 17.01
N PHE A 319 -6.67 16.51 16.97
CA PHE A 319 -6.08 15.97 15.73
C PHE A 319 -6.28 14.45 15.57
N SER A 320 -6.72 13.76 16.62
CA SER A 320 -6.78 12.29 16.65
C SER A 320 -7.62 11.70 15.51
N GLU A 321 -8.76 12.32 15.18
CA GLU A 321 -9.65 11.86 14.08
C GLU A 321 -9.01 12.03 12.69
N ALA A 322 -8.12 13.02 12.52
CA ALA A 322 -7.47 13.32 11.24
C ALA A 322 -6.27 12.40 10.92
N ILE A 323 -5.84 11.59 11.89
CA ILE A 323 -4.79 10.60 11.65
C ILE A 323 -5.37 9.46 10.80
N GLU A 324 -4.71 9.09 9.72
CA GLU A 324 -5.08 7.95 8.88
C GLU A 324 -3.86 7.57 8.04
N LEU A 325 -3.52 6.29 7.97
CA LEU A 325 -2.39 5.73 7.20
C LEU A 325 -2.84 4.73 6.13
N SER A 326 -4.15 4.66 5.82
CA SER A 326 -4.73 3.74 4.83
C SER A 326 -4.11 3.91 3.44
N GLN A 327 -3.91 5.15 2.99
CA GLN A 327 -3.28 5.44 1.70
C GLN A 327 -1.83 4.95 1.63
N GLU A 328 -1.08 5.09 2.71
CA GLU A 328 0.29 4.56 2.80
C GLU A 328 0.30 3.03 2.79
N MET A 329 -0.68 2.37 3.43
CA MET A 329 -0.86 0.92 3.36
C MET A 329 -1.12 0.45 1.93
N ASP A 330 -2.07 1.09 1.25
CA ASP A 330 -2.40 0.80 -0.15
C ASP A 330 -1.18 0.96 -1.07
N THR A 331 -0.38 2.02 -0.83
CA THR A 331 0.86 2.26 -1.58
C THR A 331 1.85 1.09 -1.43
N PHE A 332 2.00 0.52 -0.23
CA PHE A 332 2.84 -0.67 -0.04
C PHE A 332 2.23 -1.93 -0.67
N HIS A 333 0.91 -2.12 -0.60
CA HIS A 333 0.26 -3.22 -1.32
C HIS A 333 0.49 -3.13 -2.84
N ASP A 334 0.44 -1.92 -3.41
CA ASP A 334 0.72 -1.67 -4.82
C ASP A 334 2.18 -2.01 -5.19
N VAL A 335 3.14 -1.69 -4.33
CA VAL A 335 4.56 -2.08 -4.49
C VAL A 335 4.68 -3.60 -4.57
N GLY A 336 4.07 -4.32 -3.62
CA GLY A 336 4.05 -5.79 -3.62
C GLY A 336 3.40 -6.37 -4.88
N ALA A 337 2.29 -5.79 -5.33
CA ALA A 337 1.61 -6.21 -6.55
C ALA A 337 2.45 -5.95 -7.82
N ALA A 338 3.18 -4.84 -7.87
CA ALA A 338 4.09 -4.54 -8.98
C ALA A 338 5.27 -5.54 -9.03
N ALA A 339 5.89 -5.83 -7.89
CA ALA A 339 6.94 -6.84 -7.78
C ALA A 339 6.44 -8.24 -8.21
N MET A 340 5.23 -8.63 -7.76
CA MET A 340 4.59 -9.88 -8.16
C MET A 340 4.41 -9.99 -9.69
N LYS A 341 4.00 -8.91 -10.34
CA LYS A 341 3.89 -8.88 -11.82
C LYS A 341 5.26 -9.09 -12.49
N CYS A 342 6.34 -8.53 -11.94
CA CYS A 342 7.70 -8.74 -12.45
C CYS A 342 8.13 -10.21 -12.32
N ILE A 343 7.86 -10.86 -11.18
CA ILE A 343 8.17 -12.29 -10.97
C ILE A 343 7.44 -13.16 -12.01
N VAL A 344 6.13 -12.95 -12.17
CA VAL A 344 5.32 -13.69 -13.16
C VAL A 344 5.89 -13.47 -14.57
N ALA A 345 6.09 -12.22 -14.98
CA ALA A 345 6.61 -11.90 -16.32
C ALA A 345 8.03 -12.46 -16.55
N GLY A 346 8.86 -12.51 -15.51
CA GLY A 346 10.19 -13.11 -15.55
C GLY A 346 10.16 -14.60 -15.87
N LEU A 347 9.31 -15.36 -15.16
CA LEU A 347 9.12 -16.78 -15.42
C LEU A 347 8.51 -17.03 -16.80
N GLU A 348 7.52 -16.24 -17.21
CA GLU A 348 6.95 -16.36 -18.56
C GLU A 348 8.02 -16.14 -19.64
N THR A 349 8.84 -15.10 -19.48
CA THR A 349 9.93 -14.79 -20.41
C THR A 349 10.98 -15.90 -20.44
N SER A 350 11.21 -16.59 -19.31
CA SER A 350 12.14 -17.72 -19.28
C SER A 350 11.62 -18.94 -20.03
N LEU A 351 10.29 -19.09 -20.18
CA LEU A 351 9.62 -20.20 -20.88
C LEU A 351 9.26 -19.90 -22.35
N ASP A 352 9.49 -18.68 -22.82
CA ASP A 352 9.19 -18.23 -24.19
C ASP A 352 9.93 -19.06 -25.27
N ASP A 353 11.16 -19.49 -24.96
CA ASP A 353 11.99 -20.26 -25.88
C ASP A 353 11.40 -21.66 -26.13
N GLU A 354 10.86 -22.29 -25.08
CA GLU A 354 10.18 -23.58 -25.19
C GLU A 354 8.85 -23.48 -25.95
N LEU A 355 8.07 -22.40 -25.73
CA LEU A 355 6.88 -22.12 -26.56
C LEU A 355 7.25 -21.87 -28.03
N THR A 356 8.39 -21.24 -28.27
CA THR A 356 8.92 -21.02 -29.63
C THR A 356 9.37 -22.33 -30.28
N ALA A 357 9.95 -23.25 -29.51
CA ALA A 357 10.33 -24.58 -29.98
C ALA A 357 9.10 -25.40 -30.39
N LEU A 358 8.02 -25.37 -29.59
CA LEU A 358 6.72 -25.96 -29.93
C LEU A 358 6.19 -25.46 -31.28
N HIS A 359 6.19 -24.13 -31.49
CA HIS A 359 5.72 -23.54 -32.75
C HIS A 359 6.59 -23.93 -33.96
N LYS A 360 7.92 -24.00 -33.79
CA LYS A 360 8.88 -24.24 -34.88
C LYS A 360 9.04 -25.73 -35.23
N ALA A 361 8.52 -26.64 -34.42
CA ALA A 361 8.61 -28.07 -34.69
C ALA A 361 7.89 -28.45 -36.00
N ASN A 362 8.50 -29.37 -36.76
CA ASN A 362 7.94 -29.84 -38.02
C ASN A 362 6.89 -30.93 -37.79
N TRP A 363 5.70 -30.54 -37.35
CA TRP A 363 4.58 -31.44 -37.02
C TRP A 363 4.03 -32.26 -38.21
N GLN A 364 4.50 -32.00 -39.42
CA GLN A 364 4.05 -32.73 -40.61
C GLN A 364 4.79 -34.07 -40.78
N THR A 365 6.04 -34.18 -40.33
CA THR A 365 6.94 -35.32 -40.61
C THR A 365 6.98 -36.36 -39.48
N TRP A 366 6.07 -36.28 -38.52
CA TRP A 366 6.04 -37.21 -37.39
C TRP A 366 5.37 -38.53 -37.79
N GLU A 367 6.06 -39.64 -37.57
CA GLU A 367 5.60 -40.99 -37.97
C GLU A 367 5.24 -41.90 -36.78
N SER A 368 5.73 -41.59 -35.57
CA SER A 368 5.44 -42.33 -34.34
C SER A 368 5.23 -41.40 -33.14
N VAL A 369 4.43 -41.85 -32.17
CA VAL A 369 4.29 -41.21 -30.86
C VAL A 369 5.39 -41.78 -29.94
N GLY A 370 6.02 -40.92 -29.15
CA GLY A 370 7.08 -41.28 -28.21
C GLY A 370 6.81 -40.74 -26.80
N ASP A 371 7.89 -40.57 -26.04
CA ASP A 371 7.86 -39.93 -24.71
C ASP A 371 7.59 -38.42 -24.82
N GLU A 372 7.55 -37.72 -23.69
CA GLU A 372 7.35 -36.27 -23.63
C GLU A 372 8.33 -35.51 -24.53
N SER A 373 7.82 -34.54 -25.27
CA SER A 373 8.67 -33.69 -26.11
C SER A 373 9.66 -32.88 -25.27
N LEU A 374 10.85 -32.62 -25.83
CA LEU A 374 11.95 -31.91 -25.16
C LEU A 374 11.53 -30.55 -24.55
N TYR A 375 10.65 -29.80 -25.23
CA TYR A 375 10.18 -28.51 -24.71
C TYR A 375 9.38 -28.66 -23.41
N VAL A 376 8.65 -29.76 -23.23
CA VAL A 376 7.88 -30.04 -22.01
C VAL A 376 8.82 -30.33 -20.85
N THR A 377 9.83 -31.20 -21.07
CA THR A 377 10.84 -31.52 -20.06
C THR A 377 11.62 -30.27 -19.64
N GLN A 378 12.03 -29.43 -20.59
CA GLN A 378 12.73 -28.17 -20.32
C GLN A 378 11.86 -27.16 -19.56
N MET A 379 10.56 -27.07 -19.88
CA MET A 379 9.63 -26.26 -19.09
C MET A 379 9.54 -26.78 -17.65
N GLY A 380 9.44 -28.10 -17.47
CA GLY A 380 9.43 -28.74 -16.16
C GLY A 380 10.68 -28.42 -15.33
N GLU A 381 11.87 -28.51 -15.93
CA GLU A 381 13.14 -28.18 -15.29
C GLU A 381 13.20 -26.71 -14.84
N LYS A 382 12.78 -25.78 -15.70
CA LYS A 382 12.74 -24.34 -15.37
C LYS A 382 11.76 -24.03 -14.24
N LEU A 383 10.56 -24.64 -14.26
CA LEU A 383 9.59 -24.51 -13.18
C LEU A 383 10.12 -25.10 -11.87
N GLN A 384 10.80 -26.24 -11.94
CA GLN A 384 11.41 -26.91 -10.79
C GLN A 384 12.55 -26.09 -10.16
N ALA A 385 13.28 -25.31 -10.94
CA ALA A 385 14.32 -24.41 -10.43
C ALA A 385 13.72 -23.14 -9.78
N PHE A 386 12.67 -22.57 -10.39
CA PHE A 386 12.16 -21.24 -10.02
C PHE A 386 11.12 -21.27 -8.89
N VAL A 387 10.14 -22.18 -8.96
CA VAL A 387 8.96 -22.17 -8.08
C VAL A 387 9.31 -22.50 -6.61
N PRO A 388 10.19 -23.49 -6.30
CA PRO A 388 10.56 -23.77 -4.92
C PRO A 388 11.28 -22.61 -4.22
N VAL A 389 12.04 -21.79 -4.97
CA VAL A 389 12.70 -20.58 -4.43
C VAL A 389 11.64 -19.60 -3.92
N LEU A 390 10.64 -19.28 -4.75
CA LEU A 390 9.53 -18.40 -4.34
C LEU A 390 8.75 -18.96 -3.16
N ARG A 391 8.50 -20.27 -3.14
CA ARG A 391 7.78 -20.94 -2.05
C ARG A 391 8.48 -20.79 -0.71
N GLN A 392 9.82 -20.82 -0.71
CA GLN A 392 10.63 -20.66 0.51
C GLN A 392 10.73 -19.20 0.96
N MET A 393 10.63 -18.25 0.03
CA MET A 393 10.89 -16.84 0.29
C MET A 393 9.64 -16.00 0.48
N LEU A 394 8.46 -16.44 0.04
CA LEU A 394 7.20 -15.70 0.12
C LEU A 394 6.26 -16.29 1.17
N SER A 395 5.36 -15.44 1.70
CA SER A 395 4.24 -15.91 2.51
C SER A 395 3.32 -16.82 1.70
N GLY A 396 2.59 -17.72 2.37
CA GLY A 396 1.66 -18.63 1.69
C GLY A 396 0.59 -17.92 0.86
N LEU A 397 0.17 -16.71 1.27
CA LEU A 397 -0.77 -15.88 0.54
C LEU A 397 -0.15 -15.35 -0.77
N TYR A 398 1.05 -14.79 -0.72
CA TYR A 398 1.74 -14.28 -1.91
C TYR A 398 2.18 -15.40 -2.85
N PHE A 399 2.59 -16.55 -2.32
CA PHE A 399 2.91 -17.72 -3.15
C PHE A 399 1.67 -18.28 -3.88
N THR A 400 0.52 -18.37 -3.19
CA THR A 400 -0.74 -18.78 -3.84
C THR A 400 -1.15 -17.79 -4.92
N ASN A 401 -1.03 -16.49 -4.63
CA ASN A 401 -1.28 -15.41 -5.60
C ASN A 401 -0.37 -15.51 -6.84
N PHE A 402 0.92 -15.82 -6.65
CA PHE A 402 1.85 -16.11 -7.73
C PHE A 402 1.35 -17.27 -8.60
N CYS A 403 1.04 -18.43 -8.02
CA CYS A 403 0.56 -19.59 -8.78
C CYS A 403 -0.70 -19.27 -9.59
N ASP A 404 -1.69 -18.62 -8.96
CA ASP A 404 -2.93 -18.20 -9.61
C ASP A 404 -2.65 -17.28 -10.81
N LYS A 405 -1.82 -16.24 -10.61
CA LYS A 405 -1.50 -15.26 -11.66
C LYS A 405 -0.71 -15.88 -12.80
N PHE A 406 0.30 -16.69 -12.49
CA PHE A 406 1.13 -17.34 -13.50
C PHE A 406 0.34 -18.34 -14.34
N ALA A 407 -0.49 -19.18 -13.71
CA ALA A 407 -1.35 -20.09 -14.45
C ALA A 407 -2.34 -19.33 -15.34
N ALA A 408 -2.95 -18.25 -14.81
CA ALA A 408 -3.91 -17.45 -15.56
C ALA A 408 -3.30 -16.70 -16.75
N SER A 409 -2.04 -16.32 -16.69
CA SER A 409 -1.36 -15.61 -17.76
C SER A 409 -0.66 -16.54 -18.76
N PHE A 410 -0.11 -17.67 -18.30
CA PHE A 410 0.71 -18.55 -19.14
C PHE A 410 -0.07 -19.66 -19.84
N VAL A 411 -1.07 -20.28 -19.20
CA VAL A 411 -1.83 -21.38 -19.84
C VAL A 411 -2.50 -20.96 -21.16
N PRO A 412 -3.10 -19.76 -21.28
CA PRO A 412 -3.61 -19.26 -22.57
C PRO A 412 -2.52 -19.12 -23.65
N LYS A 413 -1.25 -18.87 -23.28
CA LYS A 413 -0.13 -18.79 -24.23
C LYS A 413 0.20 -20.15 -24.84
N ILE A 414 -0.02 -21.25 -24.12
CA ILE A 414 0.13 -22.62 -24.66
C ILE A 414 -0.87 -22.81 -25.81
N LEU A 415 -2.14 -22.44 -25.62
CA LEU A 415 -3.15 -22.50 -26.67
C LEU A 415 -2.76 -21.65 -27.89
N GLN A 416 -2.29 -20.42 -27.65
CA GLN A 416 -1.82 -19.54 -28.71
C GLN A 416 -0.61 -20.13 -29.47
N ALA A 417 0.31 -20.82 -28.79
CA ALA A 417 1.43 -21.49 -29.42
C ALA A 417 0.95 -22.66 -30.32
N VAL A 418 -0.03 -23.45 -29.85
CA VAL A 418 -0.68 -24.51 -30.63
C VAL A 418 -1.31 -23.95 -31.91
N PHE A 419 -2.04 -22.83 -31.83
CA PHE A 419 -2.63 -22.20 -33.01
C PHE A 419 -1.62 -21.66 -34.02
N LYS A 420 -0.36 -21.46 -33.62
CA LYS A 420 0.71 -21.05 -34.53
C LYS A 420 1.35 -22.24 -35.24
N CYS A 421 1.18 -23.48 -34.75
CA CYS A 421 1.68 -24.68 -35.42
C CYS A 421 1.08 -24.83 -36.83
N ARG A 422 1.84 -25.42 -37.76
CA ARG A 422 1.43 -25.52 -39.17
C ARG A 422 1.44 -26.97 -39.65
N LYS A 423 0.39 -27.34 -40.41
CA LYS A 423 0.27 -28.62 -41.11
C LYS A 423 0.47 -29.82 -40.18
N MET A 424 -0.23 -29.82 -39.05
CA MET A 424 -0.13 -30.89 -38.06
C MET A 424 -0.81 -32.16 -38.57
N ASN A 425 -0.08 -33.27 -38.55
CA ASN A 425 -0.61 -34.57 -38.92
C ASN A 425 -1.29 -35.27 -37.71
N GLN A 426 -1.93 -36.42 -37.95
CA GLN A 426 -2.68 -37.13 -36.90
C GLN A 426 -1.77 -37.67 -35.79
N VAL A 427 -0.58 -38.17 -36.12
CA VAL A 427 0.39 -38.72 -35.16
C VAL A 427 0.96 -37.60 -34.28
N ALA A 428 1.34 -36.47 -34.88
CA ALA A 428 1.77 -35.26 -34.17
C ALA A 428 0.70 -34.74 -33.21
N THR A 429 -0.58 -34.81 -33.60
CA THR A 429 -1.68 -34.41 -32.71
C THR A 429 -1.77 -35.32 -31.48
N GLN A 430 -1.55 -36.63 -31.65
CA GLN A 430 -1.51 -37.57 -30.53
C GLN A 430 -0.34 -37.30 -29.60
N GLN A 431 0.85 -37.00 -30.14
CA GLN A 431 1.99 -36.57 -29.31
C GLN A 431 1.66 -35.30 -28.51
N LEU A 432 1.09 -34.28 -29.16
CA LEU A 432 0.80 -33.03 -28.48
C LEU A 432 -0.27 -33.16 -27.38
N LEU A 433 -1.19 -34.13 -27.51
CA LEU A 433 -2.12 -34.47 -26.44
C LEU A 433 -1.40 -35.06 -25.22
N LEU A 434 -0.36 -35.89 -25.41
CA LEU A 434 0.48 -36.38 -24.32
C LEU A 434 1.26 -35.24 -23.68
N ASP A 435 1.87 -34.38 -24.49
CA ASP A 435 2.62 -33.21 -24.01
C ASP A 435 1.73 -32.26 -23.19
N VAL A 436 0.50 -31.96 -23.66
CA VAL A 436 -0.47 -31.12 -22.93
C VAL A 436 -0.93 -31.78 -21.63
N TYR A 437 -1.08 -33.10 -21.61
CA TYR A 437 -1.37 -33.83 -20.38
C TYR A 437 -0.23 -33.73 -19.36
N ALA A 438 1.03 -33.84 -19.82
CA ALA A 438 2.21 -33.64 -18.98
C ALA A 438 2.25 -32.19 -18.45
N LEU A 439 2.09 -31.19 -19.32
CA LEU A 439 2.00 -29.77 -18.91
C LEU A 439 0.88 -29.53 -17.90
N LYS A 440 -0.32 -30.09 -18.11
CA LYS A 440 -1.43 -30.01 -17.16
C LYS A 440 -1.03 -30.55 -15.78
N THR A 441 -0.33 -31.69 -15.75
CA THR A 441 0.16 -32.30 -14.50
C THR A 441 1.16 -31.37 -13.81
N LEU A 442 2.12 -30.81 -14.55
CA LEU A 442 3.09 -29.83 -14.04
C LEU A 442 2.38 -28.61 -13.43
N PHE A 443 1.43 -28.01 -14.15
CA PHE A 443 0.69 -26.82 -13.69
C PHE A 443 -0.19 -27.10 -12.47
N LEU A 444 -0.82 -28.28 -12.38
CA LEU A 444 -1.59 -28.69 -11.20
C LEU A 444 -0.71 -28.86 -9.96
N GLN A 445 0.54 -29.26 -10.15
CA GLN A 445 1.50 -29.47 -9.06
C GLN A 445 2.24 -28.20 -8.62
N LEU A 446 2.14 -27.08 -9.35
CA LEU A 446 2.81 -25.81 -8.99
C LEU A 446 2.59 -25.37 -7.53
N PRO A 447 1.37 -25.39 -6.95
CA PRO A 447 1.15 -24.92 -5.58
C PRO A 447 1.75 -25.83 -4.50
N VAL A 448 2.28 -26.99 -4.87
CA VAL A 448 2.89 -27.96 -3.95
C VAL A 448 4.32 -28.34 -4.39
N LEU A 449 4.85 -27.67 -5.40
CA LEU A 449 6.16 -27.97 -5.95
C LEU A 449 7.25 -27.61 -4.94
N ASN A 450 8.07 -28.61 -4.61
CA ASN A 450 9.18 -28.52 -3.67
C ASN A 450 10.48 -28.95 -4.36
N ASN A 451 11.62 -28.73 -3.71
CA ASN A 451 12.94 -29.00 -4.27
C ASN A 451 13.20 -30.48 -4.63
N ASP A 452 12.47 -31.41 -4.01
CA ASP A 452 12.59 -32.87 -4.23
C ASP A 452 11.95 -33.37 -5.55
N GLY A 453 11.58 -32.46 -6.45
CA GLY A 453 10.98 -32.78 -7.74
C GLY A 453 9.49 -33.09 -7.68
N PHE A 454 8.92 -33.40 -8.85
CA PHE A 454 7.54 -33.89 -9.01
C PHE A 454 7.30 -35.30 -8.44
N GLN A 455 8.33 -35.92 -7.84
CA GLN A 455 8.32 -37.29 -7.32
C GLN A 455 8.58 -37.33 -5.80
N SER A 456 7.61 -36.91 -5.00
CA SER A 456 7.52 -37.43 -3.63
C SER A 456 6.09 -37.41 -3.14
N SER A 457 5.36 -38.46 -3.50
CA SER A 457 4.16 -38.91 -2.76
C SER A 457 4.58 -39.68 -1.50
N SER A 458 5.59 -39.20 -0.77
CA SER A 458 6.08 -39.82 0.45
C SER A 458 6.09 -38.82 1.59
N ALA A 459 5.10 -39.02 2.47
CA ALA A 459 4.82 -38.35 3.71
C ALA A 459 6.05 -37.78 4.47
N SER A 460 6.06 -36.47 4.72
CA SER A 460 6.04 -35.90 6.08
C SER A 460 6.10 -34.35 6.09
N SER A 461 5.43 -33.78 7.11
CA SER A 461 5.26 -32.36 7.46
C SER A 461 4.36 -31.50 6.54
N SER A 462 3.10 -31.31 6.99
CA SER A 462 2.05 -30.44 6.41
C SER A 462 1.92 -30.53 4.88
N ALA A 463 1.27 -31.57 4.37
CA ALA A 463 0.95 -31.67 2.96
C ALA A 463 0.11 -30.45 2.54
N ALA A 464 0.76 -29.47 1.93
CA ALA A 464 0.07 -28.34 1.32
C ALA A 464 -0.94 -28.93 0.33
N THR A 465 -2.21 -28.61 0.54
CA THR A 465 -3.27 -29.10 -0.34
C THR A 465 -3.45 -28.12 -1.49
N ILE A 466 -3.56 -28.63 -2.70
CA ILE A 466 -3.81 -27.78 -3.87
C ILE A 466 -5.23 -27.19 -3.71
N PRO A 467 -5.39 -25.86 -3.75
CA PRO A 467 -6.71 -25.25 -3.61
C PRO A 467 -7.68 -25.72 -4.70
N SER A 468 -8.87 -26.17 -4.34
CA SER A 468 -9.87 -26.69 -5.30
C SER A 468 -10.20 -25.68 -6.41
N ARG A 469 -10.21 -24.38 -6.08
CA ARG A 469 -10.41 -23.29 -7.06
C ARG A 469 -9.31 -23.28 -8.12
N TYR A 470 -8.05 -23.41 -7.71
CA TYR A 470 -6.90 -23.48 -8.62
C TYR A 470 -6.97 -24.73 -9.51
N THR A 471 -7.25 -25.90 -8.92
CA THR A 471 -7.41 -27.15 -9.67
C THR A 471 -8.48 -27.03 -10.75
N LYS A 472 -9.65 -26.48 -10.42
CA LYS A 472 -10.74 -26.27 -11.37
C LYS A 472 -10.33 -25.32 -12.50
N PHE A 473 -9.67 -24.22 -12.17
CA PHE A 473 -9.19 -23.26 -13.16
C PHE A 473 -8.22 -23.90 -14.15
N VAL A 474 -7.12 -24.49 -13.67
CA VAL A 474 -6.11 -25.13 -14.53
C VAL A 474 -6.72 -26.27 -15.35
N THR A 475 -7.59 -27.08 -14.75
CA THR A 475 -8.26 -28.18 -15.45
C THR A 475 -9.13 -27.69 -16.61
N ASN A 476 -9.89 -26.60 -16.41
CA ASN A 476 -10.76 -26.05 -17.44
C ASN A 476 -9.97 -25.39 -18.58
N GLU A 477 -8.94 -24.60 -18.25
CA GLU A 477 -8.08 -23.96 -19.25
C GLU A 477 -7.33 -25.02 -20.08
N MET A 478 -6.73 -26.01 -19.44
CA MET A 478 -6.05 -27.11 -20.14
C MET A 478 -7.03 -27.98 -20.95
N ALA A 479 -8.25 -28.21 -20.46
CA ALA A 479 -9.27 -28.94 -21.21
C ALA A 479 -9.63 -28.23 -22.53
N THR A 480 -9.58 -26.90 -22.57
CA THR A 480 -9.77 -26.14 -23.81
C THR A 480 -8.67 -26.48 -24.82
N VAL A 481 -7.40 -26.49 -24.38
CA VAL A 481 -6.25 -26.91 -25.23
C VAL A 481 -6.41 -28.35 -25.72
N GLU A 482 -6.78 -29.27 -24.82
CA GLU A 482 -7.02 -30.67 -25.16
C GLU A 482 -8.14 -30.82 -26.22
N ASN A 483 -9.24 -30.08 -26.08
CA ASN A 483 -10.36 -30.13 -27.02
C ASN A 483 -9.97 -29.57 -28.40
N VAL A 484 -9.19 -28.48 -28.44
CA VAL A 484 -8.62 -27.93 -29.68
C VAL A 484 -7.78 -28.98 -30.40
N LEU A 485 -6.91 -29.69 -29.67
CA LEU A 485 -6.07 -30.74 -30.25
C LEU A 485 -6.89 -31.93 -30.74
N LYS A 486 -7.89 -32.38 -29.98
CA LYS A 486 -8.82 -33.44 -30.43
C LYS A 486 -9.52 -33.05 -31.74
N LEU A 487 -9.93 -31.79 -31.87
CA LEU A 487 -10.52 -31.25 -33.10
C LEU A 487 -9.53 -31.22 -34.26
N ILE A 488 -8.28 -30.78 -34.04
CA ILE A 488 -7.24 -30.82 -35.07
C ILE A 488 -6.96 -32.26 -35.54
N GLY A 489 -7.04 -33.23 -34.65
CA GLY A 489 -6.85 -34.66 -34.96
C GLY A 489 -8.04 -35.33 -35.63
N THR A 490 -9.23 -34.74 -35.55
CA THR A 490 -10.49 -35.31 -36.10
C THR A 490 -10.44 -35.33 -37.63
N PRO A 491 -10.83 -36.43 -38.31
CA PRO A 491 -10.92 -36.46 -39.78
C PRO A 491 -11.76 -35.31 -40.35
N ASN A 492 -11.38 -34.79 -41.53
CA ASN A 492 -12.01 -33.61 -42.15
C ASN A 492 -13.54 -33.73 -42.28
N GLU A 493 -14.02 -34.91 -42.64
CA GLU A 493 -15.46 -35.20 -42.85
C GLU A 493 -16.30 -34.98 -41.59
N MET A 494 -15.74 -35.28 -40.42
CA MET A 494 -16.43 -35.18 -39.13
C MET A 494 -16.12 -33.88 -38.37
N LEU A 495 -15.31 -32.99 -38.95
CA LEU A 495 -14.75 -31.83 -38.25
C LEU A 495 -15.83 -30.84 -37.81
N VAL A 496 -16.82 -30.57 -38.67
CA VAL A 496 -17.91 -29.61 -38.38
C VAL A 496 -18.80 -30.12 -37.24
N GLU A 497 -19.21 -31.38 -37.29
CA GLU A 497 -20.05 -31.98 -36.25
C GLU A 497 -19.30 -32.07 -34.91
N SER A 498 -18.03 -32.48 -34.97
CA SER A 498 -17.18 -32.60 -33.78
C SER A 498 -16.92 -31.24 -33.14
N PHE A 499 -16.76 -30.17 -33.93
CA PHE A 499 -16.61 -28.81 -33.42
C PHE A 499 -17.86 -28.35 -32.67
N LYS A 500 -19.05 -28.57 -33.23
CA LYS A 500 -20.33 -28.23 -32.57
C LYS A 500 -20.53 -28.97 -31.24
N ILE A 501 -20.01 -30.19 -31.12
CA ILE A 501 -20.15 -31.02 -29.91
C ILE A 501 -19.07 -30.67 -28.86
N MET A 502 -17.81 -30.60 -29.27
CA MET A 502 -16.68 -30.44 -28.32
C MET A 502 -16.43 -28.99 -27.93
N TRP A 503 -16.84 -28.02 -28.75
CA TRP A 503 -16.68 -26.60 -28.46
C TRP A 503 -17.89 -25.77 -28.90
N PRO A 504 -19.05 -25.92 -28.21
CA PRO A 504 -20.28 -25.21 -28.58
C PRO A 504 -20.14 -23.68 -28.59
N GLU A 505 -19.32 -23.14 -27.68
CA GLU A 505 -19.05 -21.70 -27.54
C GLU A 505 -17.94 -21.19 -28.48
N GLY A 506 -17.37 -22.05 -29.33
CA GLY A 506 -16.26 -21.70 -30.22
C GLY A 506 -16.68 -20.74 -31.32
N THR A 507 -15.84 -19.76 -31.65
CA THR A 507 -16.15 -18.77 -32.69
C THR A 507 -15.77 -19.25 -34.10
N ALA A 508 -16.23 -18.52 -35.12
CA ALA A 508 -15.79 -18.74 -36.50
C ALA A 508 -14.26 -18.60 -36.66
N GLU A 509 -13.64 -17.74 -35.85
CA GLU A 509 -12.19 -17.53 -35.85
C GLU A 509 -11.45 -18.71 -35.23
N ASP A 510 -11.97 -19.27 -34.14
CA ASP A 510 -11.42 -20.48 -33.52
C ASP A 510 -11.47 -21.66 -34.50
N PHE A 511 -12.57 -21.82 -35.21
CA PHE A 511 -12.71 -22.85 -36.24
C PHE A 511 -11.74 -22.64 -37.42
N GLN A 512 -11.57 -21.39 -37.86
CA GLN A 512 -10.56 -21.04 -38.88
C GLN A 512 -9.14 -21.37 -38.42
N ASN A 513 -8.81 -21.07 -37.16
CA ASN A 513 -7.50 -21.39 -36.58
C ASN A 513 -7.26 -22.92 -36.55
N ILE A 514 -8.26 -23.71 -36.14
CA ILE A 514 -8.18 -25.19 -36.18
C ILE A 514 -7.90 -25.68 -37.60
N MET A 515 -8.66 -25.19 -38.59
CA MET A 515 -8.47 -25.59 -39.98
C MET A 515 -7.10 -25.17 -40.53
N ALA A 516 -6.60 -24.00 -40.12
CA ALA A 516 -5.28 -23.52 -40.51
C ALA A 516 -4.15 -24.40 -39.95
N VAL A 517 -4.24 -24.81 -38.67
CA VAL A 517 -3.27 -25.73 -38.06
C VAL A 517 -3.30 -27.10 -38.76
N LYS A 518 -4.49 -27.59 -39.11
CA LYS A 518 -4.69 -28.84 -39.86
C LYS A 518 -4.14 -28.77 -41.30
N GLY A 519 -3.89 -27.57 -41.82
CA GLY A 519 -3.29 -27.35 -43.14
C GLY A 519 -4.29 -27.23 -44.30
N LEU A 520 -5.58 -27.02 -44.01
CA LEU A 520 -6.63 -26.79 -45.02
C LEU A 520 -6.39 -25.47 -45.76
N LYS A 521 -6.56 -25.47 -47.08
CA LYS A 521 -6.40 -24.26 -47.90
C LYS A 521 -7.53 -23.27 -47.62
N LYS A 522 -7.26 -21.97 -47.75
CA LYS A 522 -8.29 -20.92 -47.57
C LYS A 522 -9.54 -21.13 -48.42
N SER A 523 -9.39 -21.70 -49.63
CA SER A 523 -10.53 -22.05 -50.50
C SER A 523 -11.41 -23.16 -49.92
N GLU A 524 -10.82 -24.15 -49.24
CA GLU A 524 -11.53 -25.27 -48.62
C GLU A 524 -12.22 -24.82 -47.33
N GLN A 525 -11.58 -23.93 -46.57
CA GLN A 525 -12.12 -23.39 -45.30
C GLN A 525 -13.49 -22.72 -45.47
N ALA A 526 -13.74 -22.06 -46.61
CA ALA A 526 -15.01 -21.39 -46.89
C ALA A 526 -16.20 -22.38 -46.89
N ALA A 527 -16.03 -23.56 -47.48
CA ALA A 527 -17.07 -24.58 -47.53
C ALA A 527 -17.39 -25.17 -46.14
N TYR A 528 -16.36 -25.38 -45.31
CA TYR A 528 -16.55 -25.84 -43.94
C TYR A 528 -17.25 -24.80 -43.06
N LEU A 529 -16.94 -23.51 -43.23
CA LEU A 529 -17.62 -22.42 -42.51
C LEU A 529 -19.10 -22.28 -42.91
N GLU A 530 -19.40 -22.48 -44.19
CA GLU A 530 -20.78 -22.52 -44.69
C GLU A 530 -21.56 -23.67 -44.04
N THR A 531 -20.94 -24.85 -43.96
CA THR A 531 -21.54 -26.05 -43.32
C THR A 531 -21.70 -25.89 -41.81
N LEU A 532 -20.79 -25.14 -41.18
CA LEU A 532 -20.86 -24.79 -39.76
C LEU A 532 -22.00 -23.79 -39.46
N GLY A 533 -22.46 -23.03 -40.46
CA GLY A 533 -23.48 -21.97 -40.30
C GLY A 533 -22.93 -20.67 -39.72
N MET A 534 -21.60 -20.51 -39.69
CA MET A 534 -20.89 -19.37 -39.10
C MET A 534 -20.21 -18.54 -40.19
N GLN A 535 -20.99 -17.80 -40.98
CA GLN A 535 -20.43 -16.83 -41.93
C GLN A 535 -19.98 -15.55 -41.21
N ARG A 536 -18.73 -15.10 -41.44
CA ARG A 536 -18.44 -13.66 -41.37
C ARG A 536 -19.18 -13.01 -42.54
N LYS A 537 -20.07 -12.06 -42.28
CA LYS A 537 -20.66 -11.22 -43.34
C LYS A 537 -19.52 -10.71 -44.25
N PRO A 538 -19.65 -10.81 -45.59
CA PRO A 538 -18.59 -10.34 -46.48
C PRO A 538 -18.43 -8.84 -46.29
N THR A 539 -17.26 -8.42 -45.77
CA THR A 539 -16.86 -7.02 -45.78
C THR A 539 -16.26 -6.72 -47.15
N GLY A 540 -17.09 -6.16 -48.03
CA GLY A 540 -16.71 -5.78 -49.38
C GLY A 540 -17.92 -5.37 -50.22
N LYS A 541 -17.66 -4.63 -51.31
CA LYS A 541 -18.63 -3.96 -52.20
C LYS A 541 -19.84 -4.79 -52.68
N ILE A 542 -19.80 -6.12 -52.55
CA ILE A 542 -20.90 -7.03 -52.90
C ILE A 542 -22.04 -6.94 -51.87
N ALA A 543 -21.74 -6.73 -50.58
CA ALA A 543 -22.76 -6.58 -49.53
C ALA A 543 -23.58 -5.28 -49.66
N GLU A 544 -22.98 -4.19 -50.16
CA GLU A 544 -23.71 -2.97 -50.52
C GLU A 544 -24.68 -3.19 -51.69
N MET A 545 -24.35 -4.12 -52.59
CA MET A 545 -25.14 -4.40 -53.79
C MET A 545 -26.34 -5.31 -53.46
N GLU A 546 -26.16 -6.30 -52.59
CA GLU A 546 -27.27 -7.13 -52.07
C GLU A 546 -28.20 -6.35 -51.13
N GLY A 547 -27.65 -5.49 -50.27
CA GLY A 547 -28.46 -4.59 -49.43
C GLY A 547 -29.32 -3.63 -50.25
N LYS A 548 -28.74 -3.01 -51.29
CA LYS A 548 -29.48 -2.15 -52.22
C LYS A 548 -30.55 -2.90 -53.01
N MET A 549 -30.29 -4.15 -53.40
CA MET A 549 -31.26 -4.96 -54.14
C MET A 549 -32.44 -5.39 -53.23
N SER A 550 -32.17 -5.71 -51.97
CA SER A 550 -33.20 -6.01 -50.96
C SER A 550 -34.06 -4.78 -50.66
N ASP A 551 -33.44 -3.62 -50.44
CA ASP A 551 -34.16 -2.35 -50.19
C ASP A 551 -35.02 -1.95 -51.39
N MET A 552 -34.51 -2.13 -52.62
CA MET A 552 -35.26 -1.83 -53.84
C MET A 552 -36.46 -2.78 -54.00
N THR A 553 -36.34 -4.04 -53.57
CA THR A 553 -37.42 -5.03 -53.60
C THR A 553 -38.48 -4.75 -52.54
N GLU A 554 -38.09 -4.34 -51.33
CA GLU A 554 -39.03 -3.89 -50.30
C GLU A 554 -39.75 -2.60 -50.68
N ASN A 555 -39.04 -1.64 -51.29
CA ASN A 555 -39.66 -0.39 -51.74
C ASN A 555 -40.66 -0.64 -52.88
N TRP A 556 -40.40 -1.63 -53.75
CA TRP A 556 -41.34 -2.06 -54.79
C TRP A 556 -42.58 -2.74 -54.21
N LYS A 557 -42.43 -3.59 -53.18
CA LYS A 557 -43.55 -4.18 -52.43
C LYS A 557 -44.40 -3.11 -51.72
N LYS A 558 -43.76 -2.12 -51.10
CA LYS A 558 -44.44 -0.98 -50.46
C LYS A 558 -45.22 -0.14 -51.47
N ASN A 559 -44.66 0.11 -52.64
CA ASN A 559 -45.36 0.80 -53.72
C ASN A 559 -46.56 -0.02 -54.25
N MET A 560 -46.43 -1.33 -54.44
CA MET A 560 -47.56 -2.20 -54.81
C MET A 560 -48.68 -2.18 -53.75
N GLN A 561 -48.34 -2.16 -52.46
CA GLN A 561 -49.33 -2.06 -51.39
C GLN A 561 -50.03 -0.69 -51.34
N ASN A 562 -49.36 0.38 -51.75
CA ASN A 562 -49.97 1.71 -51.86
C ASN A 562 -50.89 1.82 -53.09
N PHE A 563 -50.58 1.15 -54.20
CA PHE A 563 -51.49 1.04 -55.36
C PHE A 563 -52.78 0.25 -55.02
N ALA A 564 -52.72 -0.67 -54.05
CA ALA A 564 -53.88 -1.46 -53.62
C ALA A 564 -54.81 -0.72 -52.62
N LYS A 565 -54.46 0.50 -52.17
CA LYS A 565 -55.23 1.25 -51.15
C LYS A 565 -56.01 2.45 -51.68
N VAL A 566 -56.13 2.62 -53.00
CA VAL A 566 -57.00 3.66 -53.58
C VAL A 566 -58.47 3.17 -53.56
N PRO A 567 -59.40 3.81 -52.81
CA PRO A 567 -60.77 3.31 -52.69
C PRO A 567 -61.63 3.67 -53.92
N PHE A 568 -62.24 2.66 -54.53
CA PHE A 568 -63.36 2.82 -55.47
C PHE A 568 -64.64 3.13 -54.66
N ALA A 569 -65.22 4.31 -54.85
CA ALA A 569 -66.56 4.63 -54.35
C ALA A 569 -67.61 4.18 -55.37
N PHE A 570 -68.51 3.28 -54.98
CA PHE A 570 -69.77 3.04 -55.68
C PHE A 570 -70.89 2.86 -54.64
N THR A 571 -71.70 3.91 -54.47
CA THR A 571 -72.94 3.88 -53.70
C THR A 571 -74.10 3.46 -54.63
N GLY A 572 -74.80 2.39 -54.29
CA GLY A 572 -75.96 1.91 -55.05
C GLY A 572 -77.03 1.30 -54.14
N GLY A 573 -78.12 2.06 -53.93
CA GLY A 573 -79.48 1.62 -53.53
C GLY A 573 -79.63 1.11 -52.09
N MET A 574 -80.75 1.28 -51.38
CA MET A 574 -82.08 1.80 -51.68
C MET A 574 -82.76 2.04 -50.33
N ASN A 575 -83.51 3.12 -50.22
CA ASN A 575 -84.31 3.49 -49.05
C ASN A 575 -85.73 2.94 -49.22
N THR A 576 -86.22 2.17 -48.25
CA THR A 576 -87.64 1.78 -48.14
C THR A 576 -88.38 2.82 -47.31
N ASN A 577 -89.33 3.49 -47.95
CA ASN A 577 -90.22 4.49 -47.36
C ASN A 577 -91.41 3.83 -46.64
N ALA A 578 -91.65 4.22 -45.39
CA ALA A 578 -92.94 4.25 -44.68
C ALA A 578 -92.69 4.98 -43.34
N HIS A 579 -93.52 5.86 -42.80
CA HIS A 579 -94.70 6.58 -43.24
C HIS A 579 -94.88 7.76 -42.26
N HIS A 580 -95.41 8.85 -42.79
CA HIS A 580 -96.10 9.99 -42.16
C HIS A 580 -96.48 10.02 -40.66
N GLN A 581 -96.50 11.27 -40.17
CA GLN A 581 -97.37 11.94 -39.17
C GLN A 581 -96.83 12.17 -37.75
N GLY A 582 -96.92 13.45 -37.35
CA GLY A 582 -96.69 13.98 -36.01
C GLY A 582 -96.04 15.36 -36.08
#